data_AF-A0A1B6FPH5-F1
#
_entry.id   AF-A0A1B6FPH5-F1
#
_cell.length_a   1.000
_cell.length_b   1.000
_cell.length_c   1.000
_cell.angle_alpha   90.00
_cell.angle_beta   90.00
_cell.angle_gamma   90.00
#
_symmetry.space_group_name_H-M   'P 1'
#
loop_
_entity.id
_entity.type
_entity.pdbx_description
1 polymer ?
#
loop_
_entity_poly.entity_id
_entity_poly.type
_entity_poly.pdbx_seq_one_letter_code
_entity_poly.pdbx_strand_id
1 'polypeptide(L)'
;DNLCDQHFLATHSRDQHGRYCVRLPFKKEHPPLGHSLSSAESRLHSLERKFKTQPQFKDLYSDFMADYLSSGHMELAQEIDLKSPHYFLPHHGVLKESSSTTRLRTVFDASAKTSNDISLNDILLTGKKLQTNICDLLLIFRTHNVVFSCDIRQKYRQIKVHPEDQQHQLILWRENLDQPIMTYKLTTVTYG
;
A
#
# COMPACT_ATOMS: atom_id res chain seq x y z
N ASP A 1 -2.07 -12.14 20.78
CA ASP A 1 -3.35 -12.23 20.06
C ASP A 1 -4.26 -11.00 20.08
N ASN A 2 -4.42 -10.24 21.18
CA ASN A 2 -5.34 -9.08 21.21
C ASN A 2 -4.65 -7.71 20.96
N LEU A 3 -3.33 -7.66 20.78
CA LEU A 3 -2.60 -6.39 20.75
C LEU A 3 -2.94 -5.53 19.52
N CYS A 4 -3.09 -6.14 18.34
CA CYS A 4 -3.48 -5.41 17.13
C CYS A 4 -4.89 -4.83 17.24
N ASP A 5 -5.83 -5.59 17.80
CA ASP A 5 -7.22 -5.16 17.97
C ASP A 5 -7.31 -4.03 19.03
N GLN A 6 -6.59 -4.16 20.15
CA GLN A 6 -6.45 -3.11 21.15
C GLN A 6 -5.84 -1.84 20.57
N HIS A 7 -4.76 -1.97 19.79
CA HIS A 7 -4.13 -0.84 19.10
C HIS A 7 -5.13 -0.16 18.16
N PHE A 8 -5.84 -0.92 17.33
CA PHE A 8 -6.85 -0.36 16.44
C PHE A 8 -7.95 0.37 17.22
N LEU A 9 -8.54 -0.24 18.25
CA LEU A 9 -9.58 0.38 19.07
C LEU A 9 -9.10 1.67 19.74
N ALA A 10 -7.85 1.72 20.19
CA ALA A 10 -7.28 2.88 20.87
C ALA A 10 -6.88 4.02 19.92
N THR A 11 -6.55 3.72 18.66
CA THR A 11 -5.87 4.68 17.78
C THR A 11 -6.63 5.03 16.49
N HIS A 12 -7.65 4.25 16.13
CA HIS A 12 -8.47 4.58 14.97
C HIS A 12 -9.34 5.81 15.23
N SER A 13 -9.59 6.56 14.17
CA SER A 13 -10.52 7.69 14.17
C SER A 13 -11.27 7.74 12.85
N ARG A 14 -12.15 8.72 12.69
CA ARG A 14 -12.78 9.05 11.41
C ARG A 14 -12.54 10.52 11.09
N ASP A 15 -12.31 10.80 9.82
CA ASP A 15 -12.23 12.19 9.35
C ASP A 15 -13.63 12.83 9.25
N GLN A 16 -13.67 14.12 8.89
CA GLN A 16 -14.91 14.88 8.72
C GLN A 16 -15.87 14.31 7.65
N HIS A 17 -15.40 13.41 6.79
CA HIS A 17 -16.20 12.72 5.77
C HIS A 17 -16.55 11.29 6.17
N GLY A 18 -16.27 10.90 7.43
CA GLY A 18 -16.55 9.57 7.96
C GLY A 18 -15.58 8.48 7.49
N ARG A 19 -14.49 8.83 6.80
CA ARG A 19 -13.47 7.84 6.38
C ARG A 19 -12.64 7.44 7.58
N TYR A 20 -12.37 6.14 7.70
CA TYR A 20 -11.46 5.64 8.73
C TYR A 20 -10.07 6.23 8.55
N CYS A 21 -9.44 6.62 9.65
CA CYS A 21 -8.03 6.95 9.74
C CYS A 21 -7.41 6.01 10.77
N VAL A 22 -6.34 5.31 10.41
CA VAL A 22 -5.70 4.30 11.27
C VAL A 22 -4.22 4.61 11.48
N ARG A 23 -3.70 4.19 12.64
CA ARG A 23 -2.26 4.13 12.91
C ARG A 23 -1.71 2.77 12.45
N LEU A 24 -0.45 2.74 12.02
CA LEU A 24 0.26 1.49 11.74
C LEU A 24 0.53 0.76 13.08
N PRO A 25 0.19 -0.55 13.18
CA PRO A 25 0.24 -1.26 14.46
C PRO A 25 1.66 -1.75 14.76
N PHE A 26 2.58 -0.85 15.06
CA PHE A 26 3.95 -1.23 15.43
C PHE A 26 3.99 -2.13 16.66
N LYS A 27 4.87 -3.14 16.65
CA LYS A 27 5.19 -3.95 17.82
C LYS A 27 5.78 -3.02 18.90
N LYS A 28 5.47 -3.25 20.18
CA LYS A 28 6.01 -2.41 21.27
C LYS A 28 7.55 -2.43 21.31
N GLU A 29 8.12 -3.59 21.02
CA GLU A 29 9.56 -3.82 20.91
C GLU A 29 9.84 -4.39 19.52
N HIS A 30 10.64 -3.67 18.73
CA HIS A 30 11.10 -4.11 17.43
C HIS A 30 12.50 -3.56 17.16
N PRO A 31 13.33 -4.24 16.33
CA PRO A 31 14.58 -3.67 15.87
C PRO A 31 14.30 -2.42 15.02
N PRO A 32 15.22 -1.44 14.98
CA PRO A 32 15.07 -0.29 14.09
C PRO A 32 15.09 -0.74 12.62
N LEU A 33 14.36 -0.02 11.77
CA LEU A 33 14.46 -0.22 10.32
C LEU A 33 15.83 0.26 9.83
N GLY A 34 16.42 -0.50 8.91
CA GLY A 34 17.61 -0.06 8.18
C GLY A 34 17.24 0.84 6.99
N HIS A 35 18.20 1.07 6.11
CA HIS A 35 17.99 1.88 4.91
C HIS A 35 17.27 1.07 3.82
N SER A 36 16.21 1.63 3.23
CA SER A 36 15.40 1.04 2.16
C SER A 36 15.53 1.75 0.80
N LEU A 37 16.05 2.98 0.78
CA LEU A 37 16.08 3.85 -0.41
C LEU A 37 16.72 3.18 -1.63
N SER A 38 17.93 2.63 -1.48
CA SER A 38 18.67 1.99 -2.59
C SER A 38 17.92 0.80 -3.19
N SER A 39 17.19 0.03 -2.37
CA SER A 39 16.36 -1.09 -2.85
C SER A 39 15.16 -0.58 -3.66
N ALA A 40 14.50 0.48 -3.20
CA ALA A 40 13.41 1.14 -3.92
C ALA A 40 13.89 1.74 -5.24
N GLU A 41 15.05 2.42 -5.27
CA GLU A 41 15.65 2.97 -6.50
C GLU A 41 15.97 1.87 -7.52
N SER A 42 16.60 0.78 -7.07
CA SER A 42 16.91 -0.37 -7.93
C SER A 42 15.63 -0.98 -8.55
N ARG A 43 14.56 -1.05 -7.76
CA ARG A 43 13.25 -1.53 -8.26
C ARG A 43 12.64 -0.57 -9.26
N LEU A 44 12.70 0.74 -9.01
CA LEU A 44 12.23 1.76 -9.95
C LEU A 44 13.00 1.70 -11.28
N HIS A 45 14.33 1.63 -11.25
CA HIS A 45 15.11 1.49 -12.48
C HIS A 45 14.81 0.20 -13.25
N SER A 46 14.51 -0.89 -12.54
CA SER A 46 14.07 -2.14 -13.16
C SER A 46 12.71 -1.99 -13.84
N LEU A 47 11.79 -1.25 -13.22
CA LEU A 47 10.50 -0.89 -13.78
C LEU A 47 10.65 0.00 -15.03
N GLU A 48 11.54 0.99 -14.99
CA GLU A 48 11.86 1.87 -16.11
C GLU A 48 12.45 1.11 -17.32
N ARG A 49 13.32 0.12 -17.07
CA ARG A 49 13.81 -0.77 -18.15
C ARG A 49 12.66 -1.55 -18.79
N LYS A 50 11.69 -2.01 -18.00
CA LYS A 50 10.49 -2.69 -18.51
C LYS A 50 9.61 -1.75 -19.33
N PHE A 51 9.48 -0.48 -18.94
CA PHE A 51 8.71 0.51 -19.72
C PHE A 51 9.26 0.70 -21.14
N LYS A 52 10.59 0.61 -21.33
CA LYS A 52 11.21 0.72 -22.66
C LYS A 52 10.82 -0.43 -23.58
N THR A 53 10.64 -1.63 -23.04
CA THR A 53 10.30 -2.82 -23.84
C THR A 53 8.80 -3.07 -23.92
N GLN A 54 8.00 -2.46 -23.04
CA GLN A 54 6.54 -2.64 -22.96
C GLN A 54 5.82 -1.29 -22.82
N PRO A 55 5.62 -0.54 -23.92
CA PRO A 55 4.98 0.78 -23.88
C PRO A 55 3.56 0.76 -23.29
N GLN A 56 2.74 -0.22 -23.67
CA GLN A 56 1.38 -0.36 -23.11
C GLN A 56 1.39 -0.58 -21.59
N PHE A 57 2.40 -1.29 -21.06
CA PHE A 57 2.55 -1.46 -19.62
C PHE A 57 2.94 -0.14 -18.94
N LYS A 58 3.79 0.68 -19.58
CA LYS A 58 4.11 2.03 -19.11
C LYS A 58 2.86 2.88 -19.02
N ASP A 59 2.05 2.94 -20.08
CA ASP A 59 0.86 3.80 -20.13
C ASP A 59 -0.12 3.45 -19.00
N LEU A 60 -0.42 2.17 -18.84
CA LEU A 60 -1.27 1.69 -17.73
C LEU A 60 -0.69 2.02 -16.36
N TYR A 61 0.65 2.02 -16.22
CA TYR A 61 1.33 2.34 -14.97
C TYR A 61 1.28 3.83 -14.66
N SER A 62 1.56 4.68 -15.66
CA SER A 62 1.43 6.13 -15.54
C SER A 62 0.00 6.53 -15.21
N ASP A 63 -0.99 5.95 -15.88
CA ASP A 63 -2.42 6.18 -15.58
C ASP A 63 -2.75 5.81 -14.13
N PHE A 64 -2.25 4.66 -13.65
CA PHE A 64 -2.41 4.26 -12.25
C PHE A 64 -1.81 5.29 -11.30
N MET A 65 -0.57 5.75 -11.55
CA MET A 65 0.12 6.70 -10.67
C MET A 65 -0.57 8.06 -10.68
N ALA A 66 -1.05 8.53 -11.83
CA ALA A 66 -1.82 9.76 -11.95
C ALA A 66 -3.18 9.68 -11.21
N ASP A 67 -3.91 8.56 -11.34
CA ASP A 67 -5.14 8.29 -10.58
C ASP A 67 -4.87 8.29 -9.07
N TYR A 68 -3.78 7.63 -8.65
CA TYR A 68 -3.41 7.52 -7.24
C TYR A 68 -3.08 8.88 -6.62
N LEU A 69 -2.39 9.76 -7.38
CA LEU A 69 -2.09 11.14 -6.96
C LEU A 69 -3.36 12.00 -6.91
N SER A 70 -4.11 12.04 -8.01
CA SER A 70 -5.29 12.92 -8.15
C SER A 70 -6.42 12.56 -7.19
N SER A 71 -6.55 11.28 -6.84
CA SER A 71 -7.50 10.78 -5.83
C SER A 71 -7.05 11.04 -4.39
N GLY A 72 -5.86 11.64 -4.19
CA GLY A 72 -5.28 11.91 -2.87
C GLY A 72 -4.88 10.66 -2.11
N HIS A 73 -4.59 9.54 -2.80
CA HIS A 73 -4.09 8.30 -2.19
C HIS A 73 -2.57 8.33 -1.98
N MET A 74 -1.89 9.25 -2.65
CA MET A 74 -0.53 9.67 -2.34
C MET A 74 -0.40 11.18 -2.50
N GLU A 75 0.65 11.73 -1.90
CA GLU A 75 1.01 13.14 -2.07
C GLU A 75 2.52 13.30 -2.17
N LEU A 76 2.96 14.39 -2.79
CA LEU A 76 4.39 14.70 -2.91
C LEU A 76 4.98 14.95 -1.52
N ALA A 77 6.08 14.28 -1.20
CA ALA A 77 6.78 14.50 0.05
C ALA A 77 7.73 15.71 -0.10
N GLN A 78 7.26 16.90 0.30
CA GLN A 78 8.03 18.15 0.20
C GLN A 78 9.20 18.20 1.18
N GLU A 79 8.99 17.72 2.41
CA GLU A 79 10.00 17.67 3.47
C GLU A 79 10.01 16.27 4.07
N ILE A 80 11.06 15.51 3.77
CA ILE A 80 11.26 14.18 4.37
C ILE A 80 12.32 14.34 5.44
N ASP A 81 11.92 14.11 6.69
CA ASP A 81 12.88 13.96 7.75
C ASP A 81 13.55 12.58 7.67
N LEU A 82 14.66 12.52 6.94
CA LEU A 82 15.48 11.31 6.82
C LEU A 82 16.19 10.94 8.14
N LYS A 83 16.10 11.77 9.20
CA LYS A 83 16.62 11.43 10.53
C LYS A 83 15.61 10.64 11.36
N SER A 84 14.31 10.81 11.10
CA SER A 84 13.26 10.03 11.72
C SER A 84 13.13 8.66 11.06
N PRO A 85 12.61 7.63 11.77
CA PRO A 85 12.33 6.32 11.18
C PRO A 85 11.40 6.45 9.96
N HIS A 86 11.86 5.95 8.82
CA HIS A 86 11.12 6.03 7.56
C HIS A 86 11.35 4.77 6.73
N TYR A 87 10.51 4.56 5.73
CA TYR A 87 10.59 3.38 4.88
C TYR A 87 10.13 3.66 3.45
N PHE A 88 11.00 3.36 2.48
CA PHE A 88 10.72 3.41 1.06
C PHE A 88 10.23 2.04 0.59
N LEU A 89 8.94 1.94 0.27
CA LEU A 89 8.29 0.78 -0.33
C LEU A 89 8.73 0.64 -1.80
N PRO A 90 9.46 -0.42 -2.17
CA PRO A 90 9.60 -0.76 -3.57
C PRO A 90 8.23 -1.10 -4.15
N HIS A 91 7.99 -0.77 -5.41
CA HIS A 91 6.73 -1.08 -6.06
C HIS A 91 6.93 -1.68 -7.45
N HIS A 92 5.95 -2.47 -7.88
CA HIS A 92 5.94 -3.09 -9.20
C HIS A 92 4.51 -3.30 -9.69
N GLY A 93 4.35 -3.53 -10.99
CA GLY A 93 3.04 -3.71 -11.62
C GLY A 93 2.82 -5.15 -12.05
N VAL A 94 1.65 -5.69 -11.69
CA VAL A 94 1.17 -7.01 -12.10
C VAL A 94 0.01 -6.82 -13.08
N LEU A 95 0.17 -7.36 -14.30
CA LEU A 95 -0.90 -7.40 -15.28
C LEU A 95 -1.86 -8.53 -14.94
N LYS A 96 -3.16 -8.24 -15.02
CA LYS A 96 -4.22 -9.23 -14.90
C LYS A 96 -5.05 -9.21 -16.18
N GLU A 97 -4.62 -9.99 -17.17
CA GLU A 97 -5.21 -10.05 -18.51
C GLU A 97 -6.71 -10.42 -18.49
N SER A 98 -7.15 -11.16 -17.47
CA SER A 98 -8.55 -11.54 -17.27
C SER A 98 -9.45 -10.43 -16.69
N SER A 99 -8.91 -9.26 -16.34
CA SER A 99 -9.71 -8.14 -15.80
C SER A 99 -10.02 -7.12 -16.89
N SER A 100 -11.30 -6.99 -17.24
CA SER A 100 -11.78 -5.98 -18.20
C SER A 100 -11.64 -4.54 -17.69
N THR A 101 -11.67 -4.33 -16.37
CA THR A 101 -11.75 -2.99 -15.74
C THR A 101 -10.45 -2.53 -15.07
N THR A 102 -9.58 -3.44 -14.63
CA THR A 102 -8.34 -3.09 -13.90
C THR A 102 -7.19 -3.98 -14.37
N ARG A 103 -6.74 -3.75 -15.62
CA ARG A 103 -5.69 -4.56 -16.29
C ARG A 103 -4.35 -4.53 -15.57
N LEU A 104 -4.03 -3.45 -14.84
CA LEU A 104 -2.80 -3.32 -14.07
C LEU A 104 -3.09 -3.12 -12.58
N ARG A 105 -2.36 -3.83 -11.73
CA ARG A 105 -2.32 -3.59 -10.28
C ARG A 105 -0.90 -3.27 -9.86
N THR A 106 -0.70 -2.09 -9.27
CA THR A 106 0.56 -1.78 -8.58
C THR A 106 0.54 -2.38 -7.19
N VAL A 107 1.63 -3.05 -6.83
CA VAL A 107 1.89 -3.67 -5.54
C VAL A 107 2.98 -2.87 -4.84
N PHE A 108 2.76 -2.50 -3.58
CA PHE A 108 3.73 -1.82 -2.73
C PHE A 108 4.30 -2.84 -1.73
N ASP A 109 5.60 -3.12 -1.82
CA ASP A 109 6.23 -4.25 -1.13
C ASP A 109 6.74 -3.84 0.26
N ALA A 110 5.90 -4.04 1.27
CA ALA A 110 6.27 -3.85 2.68
C ALA A 110 7.09 -5.02 3.28
N SER A 111 7.30 -6.09 2.51
CA SER A 111 8.12 -7.24 2.91
C SER A 111 9.58 -7.13 2.47
N ALA A 112 9.91 -6.12 1.65
CA ALA A 112 11.26 -5.87 1.21
C ALA A 112 12.19 -5.64 2.41
N LYS A 113 13.35 -6.30 2.38
CA LYS A 113 14.33 -6.21 3.45
C LYS A 113 15.13 -4.92 3.32
N THR A 114 15.34 -4.23 4.44
CA THR A 114 16.26 -3.09 4.53
C THR A 114 17.71 -3.54 4.66
N SER A 115 18.64 -2.59 4.72
CA SER A 115 20.08 -2.86 4.87
C SER A 115 20.50 -3.72 6.08
N ASN A 116 19.61 -3.91 7.05
CA ASN A 116 19.79 -4.75 8.24
C ASN A 116 18.86 -5.98 8.27
N ASP A 117 18.30 -6.38 7.13
CA ASP A 117 17.46 -7.58 6.96
C ASP A 117 16.12 -7.56 7.73
N ILE A 118 15.64 -6.37 8.07
CA ILE A 118 14.31 -6.13 8.66
C ILE A 118 13.39 -5.53 7.60
N SER A 119 12.12 -5.93 7.54
CA SER A 119 11.09 -5.30 6.70
C SER A 119 10.10 -4.51 7.55
N LEU A 120 9.29 -3.68 6.89
CA LEU A 120 8.19 -3.00 7.56
C LEU A 120 7.21 -4.03 8.16
N ASN A 121 6.89 -5.09 7.41
CA ASN A 121 6.03 -6.17 7.90
C ASN A 121 6.59 -6.89 9.14
N ASP A 122 7.91 -6.99 9.29
CA ASP A 122 8.53 -7.65 10.46
C ASP A 122 8.32 -6.86 11.75
N ILE A 123 8.13 -5.54 11.68
CA ILE A 123 7.96 -4.67 12.85
C ILE A 123 6.49 -4.30 13.13
N LEU A 124 5.57 -4.65 12.23
CA LEU A 124 4.13 -4.46 12.43
C LEU A 124 3.48 -5.71 13.06
N LEU A 125 2.45 -5.49 13.86
CA LEU A 125 1.63 -6.55 14.42
C LEU A 125 0.72 -7.13 13.33
N THR A 126 0.67 -8.46 13.29
CA THR A 126 -0.30 -9.18 12.47
C THR A 126 -1.63 -9.28 13.22
N GLY A 127 -2.68 -8.70 12.65
CA GLY A 127 -4.04 -8.86 13.16
C GLY A 127 -4.56 -10.29 12.98
N LYS A 128 -5.58 -10.66 13.77
CA LYS A 128 -6.24 -11.95 13.60
C LYS A 128 -6.97 -12.01 12.26
N LYS A 129 -7.14 -13.23 11.72
CA LYS A 129 -7.99 -13.46 10.56
C LYS A 129 -9.45 -13.22 10.93
N LEU A 130 -9.98 -12.05 10.58
CA LEU A 130 -11.39 -11.67 10.81
C LEU A 130 -12.35 -12.23 9.75
N GLN A 131 -11.82 -12.79 8.66
CA GLN A 131 -12.63 -13.31 7.56
C GLN A 131 -13.28 -14.64 7.95
N THR A 132 -14.60 -14.72 7.82
CA THR A 132 -15.34 -15.98 7.91
C THR A 132 -14.82 -16.97 6.89
N ASN A 133 -14.88 -18.27 7.21
CA ASN A 133 -14.53 -19.32 6.26
C ASN A 133 -15.43 -19.21 5.02
N ILE A 134 -14.82 -19.26 3.83
CA ILE A 134 -15.52 -19.16 2.55
C ILE A 134 -16.53 -20.30 2.37
N CYS A 135 -16.23 -21.51 2.85
CA CYS A 135 -17.13 -22.66 2.76
C CYS A 135 -18.40 -22.45 3.59
N ASP A 136 -18.24 -21.98 4.83
CA ASP A 136 -19.37 -21.69 5.72
C ASP A 136 -20.26 -20.59 5.12
N LEU A 137 -19.62 -19.54 4.57
CA LEU A 137 -20.32 -18.47 3.88
C LEU A 137 -21.12 -19.00 2.68
N LEU A 138 -20.53 -19.88 1.87
CA LEU A 138 -21.21 -20.48 0.71
C LEU A 138 -22.38 -21.38 1.11
N LEU A 139 -22.27 -22.13 2.21
CA LEU A 139 -23.37 -22.94 2.73
C LEU A 139 -24.56 -22.07 3.16
N ILE A 140 -24.30 -21.00 3.93
CA ILE A 140 -25.32 -20.02 4.33
C ILE A 140 -25.91 -19.32 3.10
N PHE A 141 -25.07 -18.97 2.12
CA PHE A 141 -25.53 -18.32 0.89
C PHE A 141 -26.54 -19.19 0.12
N ARG A 142 -26.38 -20.52 0.16
CA ARG A 142 -27.26 -21.49 -0.51
C ARG A 142 -28.59 -21.73 0.21
N THR A 143 -28.73 -21.37 1.48
CA THR A 143 -30.01 -21.51 2.19
C THR A 143 -31.02 -20.42 1.85
N HIS A 144 -30.58 -19.36 1.15
CA HIS A 144 -31.41 -18.22 0.78
C HIS A 144 -31.84 -18.33 -0.69
N ASN A 145 -33.14 -18.15 -0.96
CA ASN A 145 -33.68 -18.20 -2.33
C ASN A 145 -33.21 -17.03 -3.21
N VAL A 146 -32.87 -15.90 -2.60
CA VAL A 146 -32.40 -14.69 -3.27
C VAL A 146 -31.27 -14.08 -2.43
N VAL A 147 -30.24 -13.61 -3.11
CA VAL A 147 -28.99 -13.12 -2.52
C VAL A 147 -28.46 -11.94 -3.33
N PHE A 148 -27.89 -10.95 -2.63
CA PHE A 148 -27.24 -9.81 -3.26
C PHE A 148 -25.73 -9.92 -3.10
N SER A 149 -25.00 -9.72 -4.20
CA SER A 149 -23.55 -9.61 -4.20
C SER A 149 -23.14 -8.26 -4.76
N CYS A 150 -22.15 -7.63 -4.14
CA CYS A 150 -21.55 -6.40 -4.62
C CYS A 150 -20.05 -6.44 -4.38
N ASP A 151 -19.29 -5.75 -5.24
CA ASP A 151 -17.85 -5.57 -5.07
C ASP A 151 -17.56 -4.15 -4.60
N ILE A 152 -16.76 -4.02 -3.54
CA ILE A 152 -16.33 -2.71 -3.04
C ILE A 152 -15.04 -2.34 -3.76
N ARG A 153 -15.18 -1.48 -4.77
CA ARG A 153 -14.04 -0.96 -5.52
C ARG A 153 -13.04 -0.29 -4.57
N GLN A 154 -11.77 -0.69 -4.68
CA GLN A 154 -10.64 -0.04 -4.00
C GLN A 154 -10.82 0.10 -2.47
N LYS A 155 -11.42 -0.90 -1.80
CA LYS A 155 -11.70 -0.90 -0.34
C LYS A 155 -10.55 -0.36 0.52
N TYR A 156 -9.31 -0.82 0.31
CA TYR A 156 -8.15 -0.38 1.10
C TYR A 156 -7.88 1.12 0.99
N ARG A 157 -8.10 1.70 -0.20
CA ARG A 157 -7.91 3.13 -0.46
C ARG A 157 -8.97 4.02 0.23
N GLN A 158 -10.03 3.43 0.79
CA GLN A 158 -11.03 4.15 1.58
C GLN A 158 -10.58 4.36 3.04
N ILE A 159 -9.48 3.74 3.46
CA ILE A 159 -8.92 3.84 4.81
C ILE A 159 -7.65 4.69 4.73
N LYS A 160 -7.65 5.83 5.42
CA LYS A 160 -6.50 6.72 5.54
C LYS A 160 -5.49 6.18 6.56
N VAL A 161 -4.21 6.43 6.31
CA VAL A 161 -3.13 6.25 7.28
C VAL A 161 -2.85 7.61 7.92
N HIS A 162 -2.71 7.60 9.24
CA HIS A 162 -2.43 8.81 10.01
C HIS A 162 -1.14 9.49 9.54
N PRO A 163 -1.09 10.84 9.46
CA PRO A 163 0.05 11.58 8.91
C PRO A 163 1.42 11.19 9.49
N GLU A 164 1.50 10.98 10.80
CA GLU A 164 2.75 10.57 11.48
C GLU A 164 3.32 9.22 11.03
N ASP A 165 2.46 8.32 10.52
CA ASP A 165 2.89 6.98 10.12
C ASP A 165 3.14 6.90 8.60
N GLN A 166 2.73 7.91 7.83
CA GLN A 166 2.90 7.95 6.36
C GLN A 166 4.38 7.96 5.93
N GLN A 167 5.31 8.37 6.81
CA GLN A 167 6.76 8.29 6.58
C GLN A 167 7.27 6.84 6.42
N HIS A 168 6.48 5.84 6.83
CA HIS A 168 6.77 4.43 6.62
C HIS A 168 6.17 3.88 5.31
N GLN A 169 5.52 4.75 4.52
CA GLN A 169 4.96 4.40 3.23
C GLN A 169 5.43 5.37 2.14
N LEU A 170 6.75 5.58 2.04
CA LEU A 170 7.34 6.40 0.98
C LEU A 170 7.53 5.57 -0.29
N ILE A 171 7.41 6.19 -1.46
CA ILE A 171 7.70 5.57 -2.76
C ILE A 171 8.49 6.55 -3.63
N LEU A 172 9.21 6.00 -4.61
CA LEU A 172 9.96 6.77 -5.60
C LEU A 172 9.27 6.71 -6.94
N TRP A 173 8.97 7.86 -7.55
CA TRP A 173 8.31 7.88 -8.84
C TRP A 173 8.74 9.07 -9.70
N ARG A 174 8.84 8.81 -11.00
CA ARG A 174 8.89 9.82 -12.06
C ARG A 174 8.21 9.27 -13.31
N GLU A 175 7.54 10.14 -14.04
CA GLU A 175 6.83 9.74 -15.25
C GLU A 175 7.77 9.61 -16.45
N ASN A 176 8.76 10.50 -16.53
CA ASN A 176 9.73 10.56 -17.62
C ASN A 176 11.16 10.49 -17.09
N LEU A 177 12.06 9.83 -17.84
CA LEU A 177 13.45 9.66 -17.45
C LEU A 177 14.24 10.97 -17.38
N ASP A 178 13.78 11.99 -18.11
CA ASP A 178 14.37 13.33 -18.13
C ASP A 178 14.01 14.15 -16.89
N GLN A 179 13.07 13.66 -16.09
CA GLN A 179 12.68 14.28 -14.82
C GLN A 179 13.47 13.68 -13.64
N PRO A 180 13.68 14.46 -12.57
CA PRO A 180 14.23 13.91 -11.34
C PRO A 180 13.27 12.88 -10.74
N ILE A 181 13.83 11.87 -10.06
CA ILE A 181 13.02 10.96 -9.24
C ILE A 181 12.48 11.75 -8.06
N MET A 182 11.16 11.75 -7.90
CA MET A 182 10.49 12.42 -6.79
C MET A 182 10.05 11.39 -5.76
N THR A 183 9.94 11.81 -4.51
CA THR A 183 9.39 10.98 -3.44
C THR A 183 7.95 11.34 -3.15
N TYR A 184 7.10 10.33 -3.01
CA TYR A 184 5.71 10.47 -2.62
C TYR A 184 5.47 9.68 -1.35
N LYS A 185 4.53 10.13 -0.51
CA LYS A 185 4.04 9.37 0.64
C LYS A 185 2.62 8.90 0.39
N LEU A 186 2.36 7.63 0.70
CA LEU A 186 1.04 7.03 0.53
C LEU A 186 0.18 7.38 1.74
N THR A 187 -1.00 7.94 1.49
CA THR A 187 -1.90 8.49 2.51
C THR A 187 -2.99 7.51 2.93
N THR A 188 -3.08 6.37 2.26
CA THR A 188 -4.09 5.33 2.48
C THR A 188 -3.45 3.98 2.77
N VAL A 189 -4.24 3.06 3.31
CA VAL A 189 -3.79 1.68 3.55
C VAL A 189 -3.46 1.06 2.20
N THR A 190 -2.23 0.57 2.10
CA THR A 190 -1.73 -0.07 0.89
C THR A 190 -2.04 -1.56 0.91
N TYR A 191 -2.05 -2.16 -0.28
CA TYR A 191 -2.08 -3.61 -0.43
C TYR A 191 -0.75 -4.03 -1.06
N GLY A 192 -0.20 -5.13 -0.55
CA GLY A 192 1.12 -5.65 -0.84
C GLY A 192 1.13 -7.14 -0.62
#